data_AF-A0A4U8UND6-F1
#
_entry.id   AF-A0A4U8UND6-F1
#
_cell.length_a   1.000
_cell.length_b   1.000
_cell.length_c   1.000
_cell.angle_alpha   90.00
_cell.angle_beta   90.00
_cell.angle_gamma   90.00
#
_symmetry.space_group_name_H-M   'P 1'
#
loop_
_entity.id
_entity.type
_entity.pdbx_description
1 polymer ?
#
loop_
_entity_poly.entity_id
_entity_poly.type
_entity_poly.pdbx_seq_one_letter_code
_entity_poly.pdbx_strand_id
1 'polypeptide(L)'
;MSSSAVFSSIALLLVAVLAVSFAGRVIRVADDDSYQKYMGRSSNYNSKHVRDYEPKPVRSVRCATGLNSFELCKANSIHYDNDVSCFAVWFGNQTFQGCFPNSRSALNQCRENRCESTPSKSGINFCCCFGDDCNQNFISVSP
;
A
#
# COMPACT_ATOMS: atom_id res chain seq x y z
N MET A 1 -22.30 38.73 -42.59
CA MET A 1 -22.56 38.25 -41.22
C MET A 1 -21.48 37.21 -40.90
N SER A 2 -20.64 37.53 -39.92
CA SER A 2 -19.35 36.88 -39.61
C SER A 2 -19.52 35.64 -38.74
N SER A 3 -18.84 34.53 -39.07
CA SER A 3 -18.83 33.31 -38.24
C SER A 3 -17.43 32.69 -38.07
N SER A 4 -16.38 33.53 -38.04
CA SER A 4 -14.99 33.05 -37.96
C SER A 4 -14.36 33.13 -36.56
N ALA A 5 -15.09 33.58 -35.54
CA ALA A 5 -14.49 33.96 -34.25
C ALA A 5 -14.60 32.91 -33.12
N VAL A 6 -15.31 31.79 -33.30
CA VAL A 6 -15.60 30.87 -32.18
C VAL A 6 -14.63 29.69 -32.09
N PHE A 7 -13.96 29.33 -33.20
CA PHE A 7 -13.06 28.16 -33.23
C PHE A 7 -11.65 28.41 -32.66
N SER A 8 -11.27 29.68 -32.44
CA SER A 8 -9.94 30.04 -31.94
C SER A 8 -9.77 29.74 -30.44
N SER A 9 -10.83 29.91 -29.64
CA SER A 9 -10.74 29.80 -28.18
C SER A 9 -10.66 28.37 -27.66
N ILE A 10 -11.20 27.39 -28.39
CA ILE A 10 -11.19 25.98 -27.98
C ILE A 10 -9.82 25.35 -28.24
N ALA A 11 -9.15 25.73 -29.33
CA ALA A 11 -7.80 25.25 -29.64
C ALA A 11 -6.76 25.68 -28.59
N LEU A 12 -6.88 26.91 -28.07
CA LEU A 12 -6.00 27.43 -27.01
C LEU A 12 -6.18 26.67 -25.67
N LEU A 13 -7.41 26.28 -25.32
CA LEU A 13 -7.68 25.49 -24.12
C LEU A 13 -7.10 24.07 -24.21
N LEU A 14 -7.18 23.42 -25.37
CA LEU A 14 -6.60 22.08 -25.57
C LEU A 14 -5.06 22.08 -25.50
N VAL A 15 -4.40 23.10 -26.04
CA VAL A 15 -2.94 23.23 -25.94
C VAL A 15 -2.50 23.48 -24.49
N ALA A 16 -3.25 24.26 -23.71
CA ALA A 16 -2.96 24.49 -22.30
C ALA A 16 -3.11 23.23 -21.44
N VAL A 17 -4.15 22.41 -21.66
CA VAL A 17 -4.35 21.15 -20.92
C VAL A 17 -3.26 20.12 -21.24
N LEU A 18 -2.78 20.08 -22.48
CA LEU A 18 -1.65 19.22 -22.86
C LEU A 18 -0.33 19.70 -22.25
N ALA A 19 -0.07 21.00 -22.15
CA ALA A 19 1.15 21.54 -21.55
C ALA A 19 1.28 21.23 -20.04
N VAL A 20 0.16 21.24 -19.29
CA VAL A 20 0.16 20.88 -17.86
C VAL A 20 0.45 19.39 -17.65
N SER A 21 0.16 18.54 -18.64
CA SER A 21 0.41 17.09 -18.55
C SER A 21 1.88 16.69 -18.68
N PHE A 22 2.73 17.54 -19.28
CA PHE A 22 4.16 17.23 -19.48
C PHE A 22 5.11 17.90 -18.46
N ALA A 23 4.64 18.88 -17.68
CA ALA A 23 5.45 19.53 -16.64
C ALA A 23 5.36 18.87 -15.25
N GLY A 24 4.43 17.93 -15.04
CA GLY A 24 4.16 17.31 -13.73
C GLY A 24 4.92 16.00 -13.43
N ARG A 25 5.75 15.49 -14.34
CA ARG A 25 6.46 14.21 -14.18
C ARG A 25 7.97 14.39 -14.00
N VAL A 26 8.37 15.16 -12.99
CA VAL A 26 9.65 14.95 -12.31
C VAL A 26 9.43 15.22 -10.82
N ILE A 27 8.56 14.43 -10.19
CA ILE A 27 8.70 14.20 -8.76
C ILE A 27 9.95 13.32 -8.66
N ARG A 28 11.09 13.94 -8.35
CA ARG A 28 12.23 13.22 -7.82
C ARG A 28 11.70 12.53 -6.57
N VAL A 29 11.49 11.23 -6.67
CA VAL A 29 11.50 10.36 -5.50
C VAL A 29 12.81 10.70 -4.81
N ALA A 30 12.71 11.33 -3.64
CA ALA A 30 13.83 11.43 -2.75
C ALA A 30 14.24 9.99 -2.48
N ASP A 31 15.35 9.58 -3.10
CA ASP A 31 16.03 8.34 -2.78
C ASP A 31 16.25 8.33 -1.27
N ASP A 32 15.66 7.33 -0.63
CA ASP A 32 15.74 7.05 0.78
C ASP A 32 17.15 6.52 1.08
N ASP A 33 18.11 7.44 1.11
CA ASP A 33 19.53 7.22 1.46
C ASP A 33 19.71 6.83 2.95
N SER A 34 18.61 6.56 3.67
CA SER A 34 18.63 6.24 5.10
C SER A 34 18.97 4.77 5.38
N TYR A 35 18.93 3.87 4.37
CA TYR A 35 19.20 2.44 4.58
C TYR A 35 20.67 2.03 4.44
N GLN A 36 21.49 2.77 3.68
CA GLN A 36 22.93 2.46 3.58
C GLN A 36 23.74 2.87 4.81
N LYS A 37 23.21 3.73 5.68
CA LYS A 37 23.95 4.19 6.88
C LYS A 37 24.14 3.11 7.95
N TYR A 38 23.42 1.99 7.87
CA TYR A 38 23.53 0.89 8.83
C TYR A 38 24.44 -0.26 8.37
N MET A 39 24.94 -0.24 7.14
CA MET A 39 25.79 -1.31 6.59
C MET A 39 27.03 -0.72 5.91
N GLY A 40 28.01 -0.26 6.70
CA GLY A 40 29.34 0.00 6.14
C GLY A 40 30.16 1.11 6.79
N ARG A 41 30.62 0.90 8.03
CA ARG A 41 31.89 1.48 8.46
C ARG A 41 32.66 0.47 9.29
N SER A 42 33.28 -0.48 8.57
CA SER A 42 34.29 -1.37 9.13
C SER A 42 35.56 -0.55 9.37
N SER A 43 35.88 -0.30 10.64
CA SER A 43 37.24 -0.03 11.07
C SER A 43 37.40 -0.49 12.52
N ASN A 44 38.19 -1.55 12.70
CA ASN A 44 38.71 -2.06 13.96
C ASN A 44 37.70 -2.29 15.10
N TYR A 45 37.05 -3.46 15.12
CA TYR A 45 36.45 -3.98 16.35
C TYR A 45 36.89 -5.42 16.60
N ASN A 46 37.34 -5.64 17.83
CA ASN A 46 38.01 -6.83 18.31
C ASN A 46 37.12 -8.07 18.15
N SER A 47 37.65 -9.10 17.48
CA SER A 47 36.98 -10.36 17.20
C SER A 47 36.88 -11.20 18.46
N LYS A 48 35.72 -11.15 19.14
CA LYS A 48 35.23 -12.22 20.03
C LYS A 48 33.71 -12.06 20.20
N HIS A 49 32.97 -13.07 19.75
CA HIS A 49 31.50 -13.16 19.64
C HIS A 49 30.84 -12.50 18.43
N VAL A 50 31.24 -12.92 17.22
CA VAL A 50 30.26 -13.00 16.12
C VAL A 50 29.39 -14.21 16.41
N ARG A 51 28.21 -14.01 16.99
CA ARG A 51 27.17 -15.04 16.96
C ARG A 51 26.70 -15.12 15.51
N ASP A 52 26.78 -16.31 14.93
CA ASP A 52 26.24 -16.61 13.60
C ASP A 52 24.77 -16.18 13.57
N TYR A 53 24.49 -15.06 12.89
CA TYR A 53 23.14 -14.57 12.72
C TYR A 53 22.50 -15.41 11.62
N GLU A 54 21.78 -16.45 12.01
CA GLU A 54 20.97 -17.22 11.07
C GLU A 54 19.80 -16.33 10.63
N PRO A 55 19.73 -15.93 9.34
CA PRO A 55 18.68 -15.05 8.87
C PRO A 55 17.33 -15.76 9.05
N LYS A 56 16.48 -15.20 9.92
CA LYS A 56 15.11 -15.70 10.06
C LYS A 56 14.40 -15.61 8.71
N PRO A 57 13.62 -16.62 8.31
CA PRO A 57 12.87 -16.57 7.07
C PRO A 57 11.95 -15.34 7.09
N VAL A 58 12.06 -14.51 6.06
CA VAL A 58 11.17 -13.35 5.86
C VAL A 58 9.75 -13.89 5.74
N ARG A 59 8.91 -13.63 6.73
CA ARG A 59 7.51 -14.03 6.66
C ARG A 59 6.82 -13.26 5.53
N SER A 60 6.02 -13.99 4.77
CA SER A 60 5.16 -13.44 3.74
C SER A 60 3.73 -13.87 3.98
N VAL A 61 2.78 -12.99 3.70
CA VAL A 61 1.34 -13.26 3.75
C VAL A 61 0.78 -13.15 2.34
N ARG A 62 -0.10 -14.06 1.94
CA ARG A 62 -0.83 -13.97 0.68
C ARG A 62 -2.11 -13.16 0.90
N CYS A 63 -2.33 -12.12 0.12
CA CYS A 63 -3.55 -11.31 0.19
C CYS A 63 -4.28 -11.33 -1.15
N ALA A 64 -5.61 -11.33 -1.13
CA ALA A 64 -6.40 -11.14 -2.34
C ALA A 64 -6.23 -9.71 -2.88
N THR A 65 -6.28 -9.55 -4.21
CA THR A 65 -6.24 -8.26 -4.93
C THR A 65 -7.42 -8.07 -5.89
N GLY A 66 -8.36 -9.02 -5.87
CA GLY A 66 -9.49 -9.09 -6.78
C GLY A 66 -10.05 -10.50 -6.87
N LEU A 67 -10.88 -10.75 -7.89
CA LEU A 67 -11.48 -12.05 -8.11
C LEU A 67 -10.41 -13.06 -8.57
N ASN A 68 -10.02 -13.97 -7.67
CA ASN A 68 -9.00 -15.00 -7.91
C ASN A 68 -7.59 -14.46 -8.20
N SER A 69 -7.29 -13.22 -7.84
CA SER A 69 -5.95 -12.64 -7.92
C SER A 69 -5.38 -12.44 -6.53
N PHE A 70 -4.09 -12.70 -6.38
CA PHE A 70 -3.39 -12.64 -5.11
C PHE A 70 -2.05 -11.94 -5.25
N GLU A 71 -1.61 -11.29 -4.19
CA GLU A 71 -0.26 -10.77 -4.05
C GLU A 71 0.42 -11.33 -2.79
N LEU A 72 1.74 -11.40 -2.83
CA LEU A 72 2.55 -11.90 -1.74
C LEU A 72 3.18 -10.72 -0.99
N CYS A 73 2.65 -10.42 0.18
CA CYS A 73 3.05 -9.31 1.04
C CYS A 73 4.25 -9.72 1.91
N LYS A 74 5.40 -9.06 1.73
CA LYS A 74 6.60 -9.33 2.53
C LYS A 74 6.62 -8.44 3.76
N ALA A 75 6.83 -9.03 4.93
CA ALA A 75 7.09 -8.25 6.14
C ALA A 75 8.48 -7.61 6.05
N ASN A 76 8.57 -6.31 6.30
CA ASN A 76 9.83 -5.57 6.25
C ASN A 76 10.67 -5.71 7.54
N SER A 77 10.09 -6.23 8.62
CA SER A 77 10.85 -6.48 9.84
C SER A 77 10.86 -7.97 10.23
N ILE A 78 12.01 -8.35 10.74
CA ILE A 78 12.32 -9.62 11.40
C ILE A 78 11.84 -9.66 12.86
N HIS A 79 11.29 -8.55 13.37
CA HIS A 79 11.04 -8.33 14.79
C HIS A 79 9.57 -8.42 15.20
N TYR A 80 8.64 -8.23 14.26
CA TYR A 80 7.21 -8.30 14.56
C TYR A 80 6.49 -9.24 13.62
N ASP A 81 5.73 -10.14 14.22
CA ASP A 81 4.97 -11.18 13.52
C ASP A 81 3.81 -10.62 12.69
N ASN A 82 3.43 -9.34 12.89
CA ASN A 82 2.22 -8.71 12.37
C ASN A 82 2.48 -7.43 11.54
N ASP A 83 3.69 -7.25 11.01
CA ASP A 83 4.05 -6.04 10.25
C ASP A 83 3.32 -5.88 8.91
N VAL A 84 2.68 -6.95 8.45
CA VAL A 84 1.88 -6.92 7.24
C VAL A 84 0.52 -7.57 7.50
N SER A 85 -0.52 -6.97 6.93
CA SER A 85 -1.90 -7.47 6.95
C SER A 85 -2.49 -7.37 5.55
N CYS A 86 -3.65 -7.96 5.35
CA CYS A 86 -4.44 -7.74 4.16
C CYS A 86 -5.53 -6.69 4.43
N PHE A 87 -5.98 -5.98 3.40
CA PHE A 87 -7.13 -5.08 3.50
C PHE A 87 -8.17 -5.36 2.42
N ALA A 88 -9.41 -4.92 2.68
CA ALA A 88 -10.43 -4.74 1.67
C ALA A 88 -11.16 -3.41 1.89
N VAL A 89 -11.40 -2.69 0.79
CA VAL A 89 -12.22 -1.48 0.74
C VAL A 89 -13.29 -1.68 -0.32
N TRP A 90 -14.54 -1.42 0.02
CA TRP A 90 -15.64 -1.54 -0.94
C TRP A 90 -16.66 -0.41 -0.82
N PHE A 91 -17.21 -0.04 -1.97
CA PHE A 91 -18.24 0.98 -2.11
C PHE A 91 -19.12 0.64 -3.31
N GLY A 92 -20.41 0.36 -3.06
CA GLY A 92 -21.31 -0.15 -4.10
C GLY A 92 -20.77 -1.46 -4.71
N ASN A 93 -20.55 -1.47 -6.02
CA ASN A 93 -19.99 -2.61 -6.76
C ASN A 93 -18.47 -2.54 -6.94
N GLN A 94 -17.80 -1.54 -6.35
CA GLN A 94 -16.35 -1.38 -6.46
C GLN A 94 -15.67 -2.01 -5.25
N THR A 95 -14.53 -2.66 -5.47
CA THR A 95 -13.74 -3.31 -4.44
C THR A 95 -12.26 -3.15 -4.74
N PHE A 96 -11.49 -2.83 -3.71
CA PHE A 96 -10.03 -2.75 -3.73
C PHE A 96 -9.49 -3.60 -2.59
N GLN A 97 -8.51 -4.45 -2.89
CA GLN A 97 -7.91 -5.38 -1.94
C GLN A 97 -6.40 -5.38 -2.10
N GLY A 98 -5.68 -5.75 -1.05
CA GLY A 98 -4.24 -5.98 -1.14
C GLY A 98 -3.52 -5.99 0.20
N CYS A 99 -2.21 -5.71 0.16
CA CYS A 99 -1.31 -5.59 1.29
C CYS A 99 -1.52 -4.28 2.03
N PHE A 100 -1.60 -4.35 3.35
CA PHE A 100 -1.63 -3.21 4.24
C PHE A 100 -0.42 -3.25 5.17
N PRO A 101 0.54 -2.32 5.02
CA PRO A 101 1.68 -2.23 5.92
C PRO A 101 1.18 -1.77 7.29
N ASN A 102 1.41 -2.59 8.33
CA ASN A 102 0.99 -2.22 9.67
C ASN A 102 2.03 -1.36 10.35
N SER A 103 1.59 -0.19 10.80
CA SER A 103 2.25 0.46 11.93
C SER A 103 1.76 -0.20 13.23
N ARG A 104 2.54 -0.14 14.32
CA ARG A 104 2.13 -0.71 15.63
C ARG A 104 0.74 -0.27 16.08
N SER A 105 0.30 0.92 15.67
CA SER A 105 -1.03 1.47 16.00
C SER A 105 -2.18 0.79 15.22
N ALA A 106 -1.90 0.21 14.05
CA ALA A 106 -2.88 -0.49 13.22
C ALA A 106 -3.17 -1.93 13.73
N LEU A 107 -2.28 -2.50 14.55
CA LEU A 107 -2.41 -3.87 15.07
C LEU A 107 -3.71 -4.12 15.83
N ASN A 108 -4.23 -3.10 16.53
CA ASN A 108 -5.47 -3.22 17.30
C ASN A 108 -6.74 -3.07 16.45
N GLN A 109 -6.61 -2.62 15.19
CA GLN A 109 -7.74 -2.36 14.30
C GLN A 109 -8.00 -3.52 13.34
N CYS A 110 -6.97 -4.30 13.01
CA CYS A 110 -7.10 -5.48 12.16
C CYS A 110 -7.55 -6.70 12.95
N ARG A 111 -8.42 -7.50 12.36
CA ARG A 111 -8.93 -8.74 12.96
C ARG A 111 -8.09 -9.94 12.54
N GLU A 112 -8.06 -10.99 13.35
CA GLU A 112 -7.43 -12.24 12.93
C GLU A 112 -8.34 -13.02 11.97
N ASN A 113 -7.79 -13.45 10.84
CA ASN A 113 -8.37 -14.39 9.87
C ASN A 113 -9.71 -13.99 9.21
N ARG A 114 -10.21 -12.78 9.43
CA ARG A 114 -11.48 -12.31 8.87
C ARG A 114 -11.49 -10.82 8.61
N CYS A 115 -12.09 -10.42 7.48
CA CYS A 115 -12.21 -9.02 7.10
C CYS A 115 -13.66 -8.55 7.30
N GLU A 116 -13.92 -7.94 8.46
CA GLU A 116 -15.24 -7.44 8.85
C GLU A 116 -15.21 -5.92 9.02
N SER A 117 -16.23 -5.24 8.51
CA SER A 117 -16.39 -3.79 8.67
C SER A 117 -17.77 -3.46 9.23
N THR A 118 -17.84 -2.48 10.11
CA THR A 118 -19.12 -1.86 10.47
C THR A 118 -19.58 -0.96 9.31
N PRO A 119 -20.85 -1.04 8.89
CA PRO A 119 -21.38 -0.19 7.83
C PRO A 119 -21.07 1.29 8.05
N SER A 120 -20.37 1.90 7.10
CA SER A 120 -20.11 3.34 7.16
C SER A 120 -21.32 4.14 6.69
N LYS A 121 -21.56 5.30 7.31
CA LYS A 121 -22.54 6.29 6.85
C LYS A 121 -22.23 6.83 5.46
N SER A 122 -20.95 6.84 5.05
CA SER A 122 -20.54 7.24 3.70
C SER A 122 -20.76 6.14 2.65
N GLY A 123 -21.14 4.93 3.07
CA GLY A 123 -21.22 3.74 2.23
C GLY A 123 -19.86 3.11 1.89
N ILE A 124 -18.74 3.75 2.26
CA ILE A 124 -17.39 3.22 2.06
C ILE A 124 -17.03 2.35 3.26
N ASN A 125 -16.85 1.06 3.02
CA ASN A 125 -16.49 0.11 4.06
C ASN A 125 -15.00 -0.23 3.95
N PHE A 126 -14.37 -0.43 5.10
CA PHE A 126 -12.96 -0.76 5.22
C PHE A 126 -12.77 -1.85 6.27
N CYS A 127 -11.99 -2.88 5.95
CA CYS A 127 -11.50 -3.84 6.92
C CYS A 127 -10.03 -4.19 6.64
N CYS A 128 -9.35 -4.62 7.69
CA CYS A 128 -8.03 -5.24 7.59
C CYS A 128 -7.96 -6.48 8.46
N CYS A 129 -7.12 -7.43 8.05
CA CYS A 129 -7.00 -8.72 8.72
C CYS A 129 -5.62 -9.35 8.60
N PHE A 130 -5.32 -10.25 9.55
CA PHE A 130 -4.11 -11.06 9.54
C PHE A 130 -4.39 -12.46 8.99
N GLY A 131 -3.41 -13.05 8.31
CA GLY A 131 -3.48 -14.41 7.77
C GLY A 131 -3.61 -14.45 6.25
N ASP A 132 -3.29 -15.60 5.67
CA ASP A 132 -3.36 -15.81 4.23
C ASP A 132 -4.81 -15.75 3.75
N ASP A 133 -5.03 -15.01 2.67
CA ASP A 133 -6.30 -14.79 1.97
C ASP A 133 -7.44 -14.30 2.86
N CYS A 134 -7.13 -13.76 4.05
CA CYS A 134 -8.13 -13.37 5.03
C CYS A 134 -9.09 -12.27 4.51
N ASN A 135 -8.65 -11.49 3.52
CA ASN A 135 -9.43 -10.43 2.88
C ASN A 135 -10.21 -10.91 1.66
N GLN A 136 -10.12 -12.18 1.27
CA GLN A 136 -10.83 -12.74 0.12
C GLN A 136 -12.35 -12.68 0.34
N ASN A 137 -12.79 -12.98 1.56
CA ASN A 137 -14.17 -12.85 1.99
C ASN A 137 -14.28 -11.64 2.92
N PHE A 138 -14.93 -10.58 2.45
CA PHE A 138 -15.16 -9.37 3.23
C PHE A 138 -16.67 -9.13 3.38
N ILE A 139 -17.08 -8.72 4.59
CA ILE A 139 -18.49 -8.51 4.91
C ILE A 139 -18.70 -7.23 5.73
N SER A 140 -19.90 -6.66 5.56
CA SER A 140 -20.42 -5.64 6.46
C SER A 140 -21.26 -6.31 7.55
N VAL A 141 -20.89 -6.14 8.81
CA VAL A 141 -21.64 -6.66 9.97
C VAL A 141 -22.50 -5.55 10.56
N SER A 142 -23.81 -5.77 10.60
CA SER A 142 -24.73 -4.88 11.32
C SER A 142 -24.39 -4.90 12.82
N PRO A 143 -24.35 -3.74 13.49
CA PRO A 143 -24.11 -3.66 14.93
C PRO A 143 -25.21 -4.34 15.75
#